data_AF-A0A954KTD1-F1
#
_entry.id   AF-A0A954KTD1-F1
#
_cell.length_a   1.000
_cell.length_b   1.000
_cell.length_c   1.000
_cell.angle_alpha   90.00
_cell.angle_beta   90.00
_cell.angle_gamma   90.00
#
_symmetry.space_group_name_H-M   'P 1'
#
loop_
_entity.id
_entity.type
_entity.pdbx_description
1 polymer ?
#
loop_
_entity_poly.entity_id
_entity_poly.type
_entity_poly.pdbx_seq_one_letter_code
_entity_poly.pdbx_strand_id
1 'polypeptide(L)'
;MNIFSEWKVLPALLVLFVSISSWITGNEISAAEILPPAIGSEVPNVTLVDIYRRERQLTEYQGKKAIVIAVLGVDCPLANLYIPR
;
A
#
# COMPACT_ATOMS: atom_id res chain seq x y z
N MET A 1 -56.83 -12.87 3.94
CA MET A 1 -56.11 -13.74 4.90
C MET A 1 -54.63 -13.77 4.48
N ASN A 2 -53.88 -12.68 4.69
CA ASN A 2 -52.54 -12.50 4.06
C ASN A 2 -51.37 -12.40 5.08
N ILE A 3 -51.59 -12.77 6.35
CA ILE A 3 -50.58 -12.65 7.42
C ILE A 3 -49.56 -13.80 7.42
N PHE A 4 -49.88 -14.95 6.82
CA PHE A 4 -48.99 -16.14 6.84
C PHE A 4 -47.88 -16.10 5.78
N SER A 5 -47.95 -15.19 4.79
CA SER A 5 -46.95 -15.09 3.71
C SER A 5 -45.77 -14.18 4.09
N GLU A 6 -46.01 -13.17 4.94
CA GLU A 6 -44.99 -12.19 5.35
C GLU A 6 -43.88 -12.78 6.23
N TRP A 7 -44.18 -13.84 6.99
CA TRP A 7 -43.20 -14.47 7.88
C TRP A 7 -42.23 -15.43 7.15
N LYS A 8 -42.60 -15.91 5.96
CA LYS A 8 -41.76 -16.77 5.11
C LYS A 8 -40.79 -15.99 4.22
N VAL A 9 -41.15 -14.75 3.84
CA VAL A 9 -40.29 -13.90 3.00
C VAL A 9 -39.15 -13.25 3.78
N LEU A 10 -39.30 -13.06 5.09
CA LEU A 10 -38.30 -12.44 5.97
C LEU A 10 -36.94 -13.18 6.02
N PRO A 11 -36.88 -14.51 6.25
CA PRO A 11 -35.60 -15.22 6.24
C PRO A 11 -34.99 -15.31 4.83
N ALA A 12 -35.82 -15.41 3.80
CA ALA A 12 -35.37 -15.45 2.40
C ALA A 12 -34.70 -14.14 1.98
N LEU A 13 -35.25 -13.00 2.40
CA LEU A 13 -34.68 -11.67 2.13
C LEU A 13 -33.35 -11.46 2.86
N LEU A 14 -33.23 -11.96 4.09
CA LEU A 14 -31.99 -11.89 4.88
C LEU A 14 -30.87 -12.73 4.27
N VAL A 15 -31.14 -13.95 3.82
CA VAL A 15 -30.15 -14.80 3.14
C VAL A 15 -29.69 -14.15 1.84
N LEU A 16 -30.63 -13.55 1.09
CA LEU A 16 -30.32 -12.86 -0.16
C LEU A 16 -29.43 -11.64 0.11
N PHE A 17 -29.70 -10.87 1.16
CA PHE A 17 -28.87 -9.73 1.58
C PHE A 17 -27.45 -10.15 1.99
N VAL A 18 -27.30 -11.26 2.71
CA VAL A 18 -25.98 -11.78 3.14
C VAL A 18 -25.17 -12.32 1.96
N SER A 19 -25.80 -12.92 0.95
CA SER A 19 -25.09 -13.36 -0.26
C SER A 19 -24.62 -12.20 -1.14
N ILE A 20 -25.37 -11.09 -1.18
CA ILE A 20 -25.01 -9.91 -1.98
C ILE A 20 -23.81 -9.16 -1.36
N SER A 21 -23.68 -9.13 -0.03
CA SER A 21 -22.59 -8.40 0.62
C SER A 21 -21.21 -9.02 0.39
N SER A 22 -21.13 -10.33 0.08
CA SER A 22 -19.85 -10.99 -0.27
C SER A 22 -19.23 -10.49 -1.57
N TRP A 23 -19.98 -9.82 -2.45
CA TRP A 23 -19.42 -9.29 -3.71
C TRP A 23 -18.81 -7.90 -3.54
N ILE A 24 -19.07 -7.23 -2.41
CA ILE A 24 -18.70 -5.82 -2.22
C ILE A 24 -17.29 -5.68 -1.60
N THR A 25 -16.72 -6.75 -1.05
CA THR A 25 -15.39 -6.70 -0.41
C THR A 25 -14.26 -7.19 -1.31
N GLY A 26 -14.32 -6.87 -2.61
CA GLY A 26 -13.16 -6.91 -3.50
C GLY A 26 -12.40 -5.59 -3.41
N ASN A 27 -11.70 -5.34 -2.29
CA ASN A 27 -10.83 -4.16 -2.18
C ASN A 27 -9.51 -4.46 -2.91
N GLU A 28 -9.50 -4.30 -4.23
CA GLU A 28 -8.24 -4.21 -4.96
C GLU A 28 -7.50 -2.96 -4.47
N ILE A 29 -6.44 -3.18 -3.70
CA ILE A 29 -5.48 -2.13 -3.38
C ILE A 29 -4.85 -1.79 -4.73
N SER A 30 -5.41 -0.77 -5.38
CA SER A 30 -4.82 -0.17 -6.57
C SER A 30 -3.49 0.42 -6.11
N ALA A 31 -2.43 -0.36 -6.29
CA ALA A 31 -1.08 0.16 -6.21
C ALA A 31 -1.02 1.22 -7.29
N ALA A 32 -1.16 2.49 -6.89
CA ALA A 32 -0.97 3.61 -7.79
C ALA A 32 0.36 3.34 -8.50
N GLU A 33 0.32 3.18 -9.82
CA GLU A 33 1.51 2.91 -10.60
C GLU A 33 2.42 4.13 -10.47
N ILE A 34 3.39 4.03 -9.56
CA ILE A 34 4.33 5.12 -9.30
C ILE A 34 5.21 5.20 -10.54
N LEU A 35 4.92 6.17 -11.40
CA LEU A 35 5.73 6.43 -12.57
C LEU A 35 7.17 6.74 -12.12
N PRO A 36 8.18 6.14 -12.76
CA PRO A 36 9.56 6.45 -12.43
C PRO A 36 9.82 7.95 -12.71
N PRO A 37 10.61 8.62 -11.87
CA PRO A 37 10.98 10.00 -12.11
C PRO A 37 11.74 10.12 -13.43
N ALA A 38 11.48 11.19 -14.18
CA ALA A 38 12.20 11.46 -15.43
C ALA A 38 13.68 11.77 -15.14
N ILE A 39 14.57 11.36 -16.04
CA ILE A 39 16.00 11.67 -15.94
C ILE A 39 16.18 13.20 -15.96
N GLY A 40 16.96 13.71 -15.00
CA GLY A 40 17.18 15.15 -14.82
C GLY A 40 16.18 15.84 -13.91
N SER A 41 15.16 15.13 -13.40
CA SER A 41 14.29 15.68 -12.35
C SER A 41 15.09 15.95 -11.08
N GLU A 42 14.84 17.10 -10.45
CA GLU A 42 15.40 17.41 -9.14
C GLU A 42 14.80 16.48 -8.09
N VAL A 43 15.66 15.92 -7.24
CA VAL A 43 15.21 15.09 -6.11
C VAL A 43 14.82 16.04 -4.97
N PRO A 44 13.58 15.98 -4.46
CA PRO A 44 13.17 16.84 -3.36
C PRO A 44 13.99 16.56 -2.10
N ASN A 45 14.32 17.60 -1.34
CA ASN A 45 14.96 17.41 -0.04
C ASN A 45 13.94 16.83 0.95
N VAL A 46 14.05 15.54 1.20
CA VAL A 46 13.20 14.80 2.13
C VAL A 46 13.97 14.45 3.39
N THR A 47 13.30 14.52 4.54
CA THR A 47 13.82 14.02 5.81
C THR A 47 13.50 12.54 5.91
N LEU A 48 14.54 11.71 5.95
CA LEU A 48 14.47 10.27 6.15
C LEU A 48 14.91 9.92 7.57
N VAL A 49 14.30 8.91 8.16
CA VAL A 49 14.71 8.42 9.48
C VAL A 49 15.63 7.22 9.27
N ASP A 50 16.84 7.29 9.81
CA ASP A 50 17.79 6.17 9.74
C ASP A 50 17.44 5.03 10.72
N ILE A 51 18.16 3.92 10.62
CA ILE A 51 17.98 2.74 11.49
C ILE A 51 18.23 3.05 12.99
N TYR A 52 18.90 4.16 13.31
CA TYR A 52 19.16 4.64 14.66
C TYR A 52 18.17 5.71 15.11
N ARG A 53 17.06 5.90 14.37
CA ARG A 53 16.03 6.92 14.59
C ARG A 53 16.54 8.36 14.51
N ARG A 54 17.63 8.60 13.77
CA ARG A 54 18.10 9.96 13.51
C ARG A 54 17.49 10.46 12.21
N GLU A 55 17.08 11.72 12.23
CA GLU A 55 16.67 12.42 11.02
C GLU A 55 17.90 12.67 10.13
N ARG A 56 17.74 12.40 8.84
CA ARG A 56 18.74 12.57 7.78
C ARG A 56 18.12 13.29 6.61
N GLN A 57 18.80 14.32 6.12
CA GLN A 57 18.42 15.04 4.91
C GLN A 57 19.39 14.74 3.76
N LEU A 58 18.89 14.77 2.52
CA LEU A 58 19.73 14.60 1.33
C LEU A 58 20.79 15.70 1.21
N THR A 59 20.49 16.90 1.74
CA THR A 59 21.42 18.04 1.80
C THR A 59 22.67 17.77 2.64
N GLU A 60 22.63 16.84 3.61
CA GLU A 60 23.80 16.45 4.40
C GLU A 60 24.89 15.75 3.55
N TYR A 61 24.54 15.28 2.35
CA TYR A 61 25.43 14.56 1.45
C TYR A 61 25.92 15.42 0.28
N GLN A 62 25.72 16.75 0.34
CA GLN A 62 26.25 17.66 -0.67
C GLN A 62 27.78 17.52 -0.81
N GLY A 63 28.27 17.62 -2.05
CA GLY A 63 29.69 17.44 -2.37
C GLY A 63 30.11 15.99 -2.70
N LYS A 64 29.20 15.01 -2.62
CA LYS A 64 29.41 13.68 -3.20
C LYS A 64 29.20 13.71 -4.72
N LYS A 65 30.03 12.94 -5.45
CA LYS A 65 29.92 12.84 -6.93
C LYS A 65 28.61 12.19 -7.39
N ALA A 66 28.05 11.29 -6.58
CA ALA A 66 26.79 10.63 -6.82
C ALA A 66 26.17 10.19 -5.49
N ILE A 67 24.83 10.13 -5.45
CA ILE A 67 24.04 9.63 -4.33
C ILE A 67 23.08 8.59 -4.91
N VAL A 68 22.99 7.42 -4.28
CA VAL A 68 22.09 6.34 -4.69
C VAL A 68 21.06 6.14 -3.60
N ILE A 69 19.78 6.21 -3.96
CA ILE A 69 18.65 5.91 -3.08
C ILE A 69 18.08 4.56 -3.50
N ALA A 70 18.13 3.58 -2.60
CA ALA A 70 17.52 2.27 -2.80
C ALA A 70 16.32 2.13 -1.87
N VAL A 71 15.14 1.93 -2.44
CA VAL A 71 13.91 1.65 -1.68
C VAL A 71 13.78 0.13 -1.55
N LEU A 72 13.91 -0.37 -0.33
CA LEU A 72 13.85 -1.80 -0.02
C LEU A 72 12.66 -2.06 0.90
N GLY A 73 11.89 -3.11 0.60
CA GLY A 73 10.85 -3.61 1.50
C GLY A 73 11.43 -4.62 2.49
N VAL A 74 11.06 -4.51 3.76
CA VAL A 74 11.42 -5.51 4.78
C VAL A 74 10.81 -6.88 4.49
N ASP A 75 9.66 -6.91 3.83
CA ASP A 75 8.96 -8.12 3.42
C ASP A 75 9.35 -8.59 2.01
N CYS A 76 10.30 -7.91 1.34
CA CYS A 76 10.72 -8.26 -0.01
C CYS A 76 11.79 -9.36 0.04
N PRO A 77 11.48 -10.60 -0.41
CA PRO A 77 12.46 -11.70 -0.36
C PRO A 77 13.69 -11.41 -1.24
N LEU A 78 13.53 -10.62 -2.31
CA LEU A 78 14.61 -10.20 -3.16
C LEU A 78 15.59 -9.26 -2.43
N ALA A 79 15.08 -8.33 -1.61
CA ALA A 79 15.94 -7.42 -0.85
C ALA A 79 16.89 -8.20 0.08
N ASN A 80 16.40 -9.27 0.70
CA ASN A 80 17.19 -10.11 1.60
C ASN A 80 18.40 -10.81 0.93
N LEU A 81 18.39 -10.97 -0.40
CA LEU A 81 19.51 -11.55 -1.14
C LEU A 81 20.68 -10.57 -1.33
N TYR A 82 20.42 -9.26 -1.28
CA TYR A 82 21.39 -8.22 -1.59
C TYR A 82 21.78 -7.34 -0.39
N ILE A 83 21.15 -7.53 0.77
CA ILE A 83 21.54 -6.84 2.00
C ILE A 83 22.88 -7.41 2.47
N PRO A 84 23.93 -6.59 2.66
CA PRO A 84 25.19 -7.04 3.24
C PRO A 84 24.96 -7.54 4.68
N ARG A 85 25.50 -8.73 5.01
CA ARG A 85 25.43 -9.34 6.35
C ARG A 85 26.27 -8.59 7.37
#